data_AF-A0A7J2NKK0-F1
#
_entry.id   AF-A0A7J2NKK0-F1
#
_cell.length_a   1.000
_cell.length_b   1.000
_cell.length_c   1.000
_cell.angle_alpha   90.00
_cell.angle_beta   90.00
_cell.angle_gamma   90.00
#
_symmetry.space_group_name_H-M   'P 1'
#
loop_
_entity.id
_entity.type
_entity.pdbx_description
1 polymer ?
#
loop_
_entity_poly.entity_id
_entity_poly.type
_entity_poly.pdbx_seq_one_letter_code
_entity_poly.pdbx_strand_id
1 'polypeptide(L)' 'MENCIYCPKCDRSIPKDEMEERSKILREVFGNKSLEERKCPVCGTTMIDMDEVSKHRNKGD' A
#
# COMPACT_ATOMS: atom_id res chain seq x y z
N MET A 1 -9.58 10.58 -7.77
CA MET A 1 -9.41 9.12 -7.84
C MET A 1 -8.62 8.72 -6.60
N GLU A 2 -9.12 7.79 -5.80
CA GLU A 2 -8.48 7.43 -4.52
C GLU A 2 -7.17 6.68 -4.80
N ASN A 3 -6.05 7.39 -4.67
CA ASN A 3 -4.71 6.88 -4.90
C ASN A 3 -4.19 6.25 -3.59
N CYS A 4 -4.61 5.02 -3.29
CA CYS A 4 -4.27 4.35 -2.05
C CYS A 4 -3.79 2.90 -2.26
N ILE A 5 -3.06 2.41 -1.26
CA ILE A 5 -2.59 1.04 -1.14
C ILE A 5 -3.45 0.35 -0.07
N TYR A 6 -4.15 -0.72 -0.44
CA TYR A 6 -5.13 -1.40 0.39
C TYR A 6 -4.63 -2.79 0.85
N CYS A 7 -4.82 -3.12 2.12
CA CYS A 7 -4.57 -4.45 2.66
C CYS A 7 -5.89 -5.21 2.84
N PRO A 8 -6.12 -6.32 2.11
CA PRO A 8 -7.35 -7.11 2.20
C PRO A 8 -7.50 -7.91 3.49
N LYS A 9 -6.40 -8.18 4.23
CA LYS A 9 -6.48 -8.90 5.51
C LYS A 9 -6.79 -8.00 6.70
N CYS A 10 -6.24 -6.80 6.70
CA CYS A 10 -6.44 -5.85 7.79
C CYS A 10 -7.61 -4.89 7.54
N ASP A 11 -8.16 -4.91 6.32
CA ASP A 11 -9.13 -3.93 5.83
C ASP A 11 -8.66 -2.48 6.05
N ARG A 12 -7.40 -2.21 5.67
CA ARG A 12 -6.76 -0.90 5.87
C ARG A 12 -6.23 -0.36 4.56
N SER A 13 -6.45 0.92 4.33
CA SER A 13 -5.87 1.67 3.22
C SER A 13 -4.83 2.66 3.72
N ILE A 14 -3.81 2.89 2.89
CA ILE A 14 -2.78 3.91 3.10
C ILE A 14 -2.79 4.79 1.85
N PRO A 15 -3.09 6.09 1.95
CA PRO A 15 -2.99 6.98 0.82
C PRO A 15 -1.55 7.07 0.32
N LYS A 16 -1.35 7.09 -0.99
CA LYS A 16 0.00 7.11 -1.59
C LYS A 16 0.80 8.35 -1.21
N ASP A 17 0.11 9.49 -1.02
CA ASP A 17 0.72 10.75 -0.61
C ASP A 17 1.46 10.63 0.74
N GLU A 18 0.86 9.90 1.69
CA GLU A 18 1.48 9.63 3.00
C GLU A 18 2.39 8.40 3.00
N MET A 19 2.46 7.64 1.90
CA MET A 19 3.14 6.34 1.88
C MET A 19 4.65 6.50 2.05
N GLU A 20 5.25 7.51 1.41
CA GLU A 20 6.67 7.81 1.55
C GLU A 20 7.04 8.19 3.00
N GLU A 21 6.26 9.09 3.61
CA GLU A 21 6.51 9.52 5.00
C GLU A 21 6.32 8.37 5.99
N ARG A 22 5.24 7.58 5.85
CA ARG A 22 4.99 6.42 6.70
C ARG A 22 6.05 5.34 6.52
N SER A 23 6.52 5.11 5.30
CA SER A 23 7.61 4.18 5.00
C SER A 23 8.90 4.60 5.68
N LYS A 24 9.24 5.90 5.59
CA LYS A 24 10.40 6.49 6.28
C LYS A 24 10.33 6.27 7.79
N ILE A 25 9.20 6.60 8.42
CA ILE A 25 9.00 6.42 9.88
C ILE A 25 9.11 4.94 10.27
N LEU A 26 8.47 4.03 9.52
CA LEU A 26 8.54 2.59 9.75
C LEU A 26 9.97 2.05 9.68
N ARG A 27 10.76 2.55 8.74
CA ARG A 27 12.17 2.17 8.59
C ARG A 27 13.04 2.76 9.69
N GLU A 28 12.90 4.03 10.02
CA GLU A 28 13.76 4.72 11.00
C GLU A 28 13.46 4.29 12.44
N VAL A 29 12.19 4.15 12.81
CA VAL A 29 11.78 3.85 14.18
C VAL A 29 11.78 2.34 14.46
N PHE A 30 11.34 1.54 13.48
CA PHE A 30 11.10 0.11 13.69
C PHE A 30 12.00 -0.79 12.83
N GLY A 31 12.84 -0.24 11.94
CA GLY A 31 13.63 -1.04 11.00
C GLY A 31 12.78 -1.81 9.99
N ASN A 32 11.50 -1.45 9.82
CA ASN A 32 10.53 -2.22 9.06
C ASN A 32 10.38 -1.67 7.63
N LYS A 33 10.65 -2.53 6.63
CA LYS A 33 10.60 -2.20 5.21
C LYS A 33 9.33 -2.69 4.50
N SER A 34 8.32 -3.12 5.27
CA SER A 34 7.10 -3.72 4.70
C SER A 34 6.46 -2.84 3.64
N LEU A 35 6.36 -1.52 3.86
CA LEU A 35 5.77 -0.61 2.88
C LEU A 35 6.62 -0.48 1.59
N GLU A 36 7.96 -0.47 1.71
CA GLU A 36 8.87 -0.50 0.54
C GLU A 36 8.67 -1.79 -0.29
N GLU A 37 8.40 -2.90 0.38
CA GLU A 37 8.11 -4.20 -0.24
C GLU A 37 6.64 -4.39 -0.66
N ARG A 38 5.80 -3.35 -0.58
CA ARG A 38 4.34 -3.43 -0.79
C ARG A 38 3.65 -4.51 0.06
N LYS A 39 4.08 -4.66 1.31
CA LYS A 39 3.49 -5.52 2.33
C LYS A 39 2.87 -4.68 3.44
N CYS A 40 1.81 -5.21 4.04
CA CYS A 40 1.17 -4.59 5.19
C CYS A 40 2.11 -4.66 6.39
N PRO A 41 2.47 -3.52 7.02
CA PRO A 41 3.38 -3.51 8.17
C PRO A 41 2.78 -4.17 9.43
N VAL A 42 1.47 -4.49 9.41
CA VAL A 42 0.76 -5.12 10.53
C VAL A 42 0.71 -6.64 10.38
N CYS A 43 0.31 -7.15 9.21
CA CYS A 43 0.08 -8.59 8.99
C CYS A 43 1.01 -9.24 7.96
N GLY A 44 1.89 -8.47 7.32
CA GLY A 44 2.81 -8.94 6.28
C GLY A 44 2.17 -9.29 4.93
N THR A 45 0.85 -9.16 4.79
CA THR A 45 0.15 -9.47 3.54
C THR A 45 0.48 -8.45 2.46
N THR A 46 0.71 -8.93 1.23
CA THR A 46 0.88 -8.06 0.06
C THR A 46 -0.31 -7.12 -0.10
N MET A 47 -0.02 -5.83 -0.19
CA MET A 47 -1.04 -4.80 -0.36
C MET A 47 -1.35 -4.58 -1.85
N ILE A 48 -2.58 -4.21 -2.12
CA ILE A 48 -3.16 -3.99 -3.44
C ILE A 48 -3.09 -2.50 -3.77
N ASP A 49 -2.59 -2.18 -4.94
CA ASP A 49 -2.55 -0.80 -5.43
C ASP A 49 -3.88 -0.47 -6.15
N MET A 50 -4.70 0.38 -5.54
CA MET A 50 -6.05 0.67 -6.05
C MET A 50 -6.02 1.51 -7.34
N ASP A 51 -4.94 2.25 -7.57
CA ASP A 51 -4.72 3.01 -8.80
C ASP A 51 -4.39 2.06 -9.98
N GLU A 52 -3.56 1.04 -9.74
CA GLU A 52 -3.29 -0.01 -10.74
C GLU A 52 -4.53 -0.85 -11.06
N VAL A 53 -5.34 -1.19 -10.05
CA VAL A 53 -6.62 -1.90 -10.26
C VAL A 53 -7.55 -1.08 -11.16
N SER A 54 -7.62 0.23 -10.95
CA SER A 54 -8.46 1.12 -11.73
C SER A 54 -8.02 1.21 -13.21
N LYS A 55 -6.71 1.17 -13.47
CA LYS A 55 -6.15 1.16 -14.82
C LYS A 55 -6.39 -0.15 -15.56
N HIS A 56 -6.32 -1.29 -14.87
CA HIS A 56 -6.51 -2.60 -15.50
C HIS A 56 -7.95 -2.87 -15.94
N ARG A 57 -8.93 -2.17 -15.35
CA ARG A 57 -10.35 -2.30 -15.70
C ARG A 57 -10.71 -1.76 -17.09
N ASN A 58 -9.83 -0.99 -17.73
CA ASN A 58 -10.04 -0.42 -19.08
C ASN A 58 -9.47 -1.28 -20.22
N LYS A 59 -8.95 -2.48 -19.95
CA LYS A 59 -8.42 -3.40 -20.99
C LYS A 59 -9.23 -4.70 -21.04
N GLY A 60 -10.51 -4.56 -21.35
CA GLY A 60 -11.42 -5.68 -21.54
C GLY A 60 -12.82 -5.22 -21.97
N ASP A 61 -12.94 -4.72 -23.19
CA ASP A 61 -13.78 -5.28 -24.27
C ASP A 61 -13.37 -4.63 -25.61
#